data_AF-A0A7C3VNU7-F1
#
_entry.id   AF-A0A7C3VNU7-F1
#
_cell.length_a   1.000
_cell.length_b   1.000
_cell.length_c   1.000
_cell.angle_alpha   90.00
_cell.angle_beta   90.00
_cell.angle_gamma   90.00
#
_symmetry.space_group_name_H-M   'P 1'
#
loop_
_entity.id
_entity.type
_entity.pdbx_description
1 polymer ?
#
loop_
_entity_poly.entity_id
_entity_poly.type
_entity_poly.pdbx_seq_one_letter_code
_entity_poly.pdbx_strand_id
1 'polypeptide(L)' 'MPPYVKTAEPIPMLRPPNLIRLGEEGVVLDRRPGGYWGVRFEKGAFLIDTQYIEAVDGEK' A
#
# COMPACT_ATOMS: atom_id res chain seq x y z
N MET A 1 -10.68 6.88 -3.62
CA MET A 1 -10.06 5.58 -3.25
C MET A 1 -10.79 4.46 -3.97
N PRO A 2 -10.09 3.45 -4.49
CA PRO A 2 -10.72 2.28 -5.08
C PRO A 2 -11.60 1.53 -4.07
N PRO A 3 -12.66 0.84 -4.53
CA PRO A 3 -13.59 0.13 -3.64
C PRO A 3 -12.97 -1.08 -2.93
N TYR A 4 -11.77 -1.52 -3.35
CA TYR A 4 -11.01 -2.62 -2.77
C TYR A 4 -9.51 -2.37 -2.89
N VAL A 5 -8.75 -2.92 -1.96
CA VAL A 5 -7.28 -2.93 -1.96
C VAL A 5 -6.79 -4.37 -2.06
N LYS A 6 -5.72 -4.63 -2.82
CA LYS A 6 -5.09 -5.96 -2.89
C LYS A 6 -4.04 -6.09 -1.81
N THR A 7 -3.94 -7.25 -1.16
CA THR A 7 -2.81 -7.52 -0.25
C THR A 7 -1.52 -7.80 -1.02
N ALA A 8 -0.38 -7.43 -0.44
CA ALA A 8 0.96 -7.68 -0.98
C ALA A 8 1.54 -9.04 -0.55
N GLU A 9 0.70 -9.92 -0.02
CA GLU A 9 1.04 -11.29 0.38
C GLU A 9 1.27 -12.21 -0.83
N PRO A 10 1.92 -13.37 -0.66
CA PRO A 10 2.15 -14.33 -1.76
C PRO A 10 0.86 -14.80 -2.45
N ILE A 11 -0.26 -14.77 -1.74
CA ILE A 11 -1.60 -14.99 -2.29
C ILE A 11 -2.38 -13.66 -2.16
N PRO A 12 -2.47 -12.85 -3.24
CA PRO A 12 -3.13 -11.55 -3.18
C PRO A 12 -4.63 -11.69 -2.94
N MET A 13 -5.13 -11.05 -1.89
CA MET A 13 -6.55 -11.02 -1.56
C MET A 13 -7.14 -9.63 -1.73
N LEU A 14 -8.37 -9.56 -2.21
CA LEU A 14 -9.15 -8.32 -2.21
C LEU A 14 -9.69 -8.07 -0.80
N ARG A 15 -9.34 -6.91 -0.25
CA ARG A 15 -9.73 -6.48 1.07
C ARG A 15 -10.49 -5.15 0.98
N PRO A 16 -11.41 -4.87 1.93
CA PRO A 16 -12.10 -3.59 1.96
C PRO A 16 -11.11 -2.44 2.23
N PRO A 17 -11.32 -1.25 1.65
CA PRO A 17 -10.41 -0.12 1.74
C PRO A 17 -10.36 0.47 3.17
N ASN A 18 -11.33 0.13 4.03
CA ASN A 18 -11.39 0.56 5.43
C ASN A 18 -10.19 0.07 6.29
N LEU A 19 -9.34 -0.80 5.73
CA LEU A 19 -8.12 -1.28 6.36
C LEU A 19 -6.94 -0.30 6.23
N ILE A 20 -7.02 0.64 5.28
CA ILE A 20 -5.98 1.65 5.04
C ILE A 20 -6.63 3.02 5.19
N ARG A 21 -6.10 3.86 6.08
CA ARG A 21 -6.58 5.23 6.26
C ARG A 21 -5.86 6.17 5.30
N LEU A 22 -6.57 7.22 4.85
CA LEU A 22 -5.92 8.31 4.11
C LEU A 22 -4.90 9.00 5.01
N GLY A 23 -3.68 9.18 4.52
CA GLY A 23 -2.57 9.72 5.30
C GLY A 23 -1.91 8.72 6.25
N GLU A 24 -2.26 7.42 6.16
CA GLU A 24 -1.54 6.39 6.91
C GLU A 24 -0.13 6.21 6.31
N GLU A 25 0.88 6.35 7.16
CA GLU A 25 2.27 6.15 6.79
C GLU A 25 2.62 4.67 6.91
N GLY A 26 3.32 4.15 5.91
CA GLY A 26 3.68 2.75 5.82
C GLY A 26 5.09 2.57 5.31
N VAL A 27 5.62 1.36 5.48
CA VAL A 27 6.97 1.01 5.00
C VAL A 27 6.86 0.30 3.67
N VAL A 28 7.61 0.79 2.67
CA VAL A 28 7.73 0.10 1.39
C VAL A 28 8.51 -1.20 1.58
N LEU A 29 7.88 -2.33 1.27
CA LEU A 29 8.49 -3.66 1.31
C LEU A 29 9.11 -4.05 -0.03
N ASP A 30 8.41 -3.76 -1.13
CA ASP A 30 8.78 -4.23 -2.46
C ASP A 30 8.23 -3.30 -3.55
N ARG A 31 8.92 -3.23 -4.69
CA ARG A 31 8.49 -2.51 -5.88
C ARG A 31 8.22 -3.50 -7.00
N ARG A 32 6.96 -3.65 -7.38
CA ARG A 32 6.54 -4.56 -8.44
C ARG A 32 6.55 -3.88 -9.81
N PRO A 33 6.86 -4.62 -10.89
CA PRO A 33 6.71 -4.10 -12.25
C PRO A 33 5.26 -3.71 -12.51
N GLY A 34 5.06 -2.60 -13.25
CA GLY A 34 3.74 -2.02 -13.50
C GLY A 34 3.35 -0.88 -12.56
N GLY A 35 4.28 -0.36 -11.74
CA GLY A 35 4.04 0.85 -10.93
C GLY A 35 3.39 0.59 -9.57
N TYR A 36 3.32 -0.67 -9.15
CA TYR A 36 2.77 -1.07 -7.86
C TYR A 36 3.86 -1.19 -6.79
N TRP A 37 3.50 -0.78 -5.58
CA TRP A 37 4.34 -0.85 -4.39
C TRP A 37 3.66 -1.73 -3.35
N GLY A 38 4.39 -2.69 -2.81
CA GLY A 38 3.98 -3.42 -1.62
C GLY A 38 4.30 -2.57 -0.40
N VAL A 39 3.28 -1.96 0.21
CA VAL A 39 3.44 -1.11 1.39
C VAL A 39 2.87 -1.83 2.60
N ARG A 40 3.65 -1.92 3.68
CA ARG A 40 3.22 -2.46 4.97
C ARG A 40 2.68 -1.34 5.85
N PHE A 41 1.40 -1.44 6.14
CA PHE A 41 0.67 -0.62 7.11
C PHE A 41 0.45 -1.38 8.40
N GLU A 42 -0.13 -0.73 9.41
CA GLU A 42 -0.43 -1.35 10.71
C GLU A 42 -1.33 -2.59 10.57
N LYS A 43 -2.30 -2.55 9.65
CA LYS A 43 -3.27 -3.64 9.41
C LYS A 43 -2.79 -4.73 8.46
N GLY A 44 -1.60 -4.61 7.88
CA GLY A 44 -1.05 -5.60 6.95
C GLY A 44 -0.32 -4.97 5.75
N ALA A 45 0.07 -5.80 4.80
CA ALA A 45 0.76 -5.37 3.59
C ALA A 45 -0.19 -5.32 2.39
N PHE A 46 -0.17 -4.21 1.66
CA PHE A 46 -1.09 -3.93 0.55
C PHE A 46 -0.35 -3.44 -0.68
N LEU A 47 -0.91 -3.74 -1.85
CA LEU A 47 -0.44 -3.25 -3.13
C LEU A 47 -1.09 -1.92 -3.43
N ILE A 48 -0.26 -0.89 -3.47
CA ILE A 48 -0.67 0.48 -3.75
C ILE A 48 0.01 0.94 -5.03
N ASP A 49 -0.76 1.55 -5.91
CA ASP A 49 -0.21 2.12 -7.14
C ASP A 49 0.58 3.40 -6.81
N THR A 50 1.60 3.70 -7.61
CA THR A 50 2.40 4.94 -7.50
C THR A 50 1.54 6.19 -7.41
N GLN A 51 0.38 6.23 -8.07
CA GLN A 51 -0.52 7.38 -8.03
C GLN A 51 -1.20 7.63 -6.67
N TYR A 52 -1.20 6.65 -5.76
CA TYR A 52 -1.87 6.71 -4.46
C TYR A 52 -0.90 6.77 -3.27
N ILE A 53 0.40 6.73 -3.52
CA ILE A 53 1.41 6.92 -2.49
C ILE A 53 2.18 8.20 -2.76
N GLU A 54 2.60 8.84 -1.67
CA GLU A 54 3.55 9.93 -1.71
C GLU A 54 4.73 9.54 -0.85
N ALA A 55 5.94 9.90 -1.28
CA ALA A 55 7.12 9.70 -0.43
C ALA A 55 7.00 10.71 0.72
N VAL A 56 6.89 10.19 1.94
CA VAL A 56 7.07 11.02 3.13
C VAL A 56 8.54 11.40 3.18
N ASP A 57 8.83 12.68 3.06
CA ASP A 57 10.18 13.21 3.23
C ASP A 57 10.53 12.97 4.69
N GLY A 58 11.25 11.88 4.95
CA GLY A 58 11.87 11.65 6.24
C GLY A 58 12.94 12.71 6.39
N GLU A 59 12.56 13.87 6.92
CA GLU A 59 13.49 14.89 7.37
C GLU A 59 14.58 14.19 8.18
N LYS A 60 15.80 14.27 7.66
CA LYS A 60 17.01 13.75 8.27
C LYS A 60 17.51 14.72 9.33
#